data_AF-A0A0B7BAN7-F1
#
_entry.id   AF-A0A0B7BAN7-F1
#
_cell.length_a   1.000
_cell.length_b   1.000
_cell.length_c   1.000
_cell.angle_alpha   90.00
_cell.angle_beta   90.00
_cell.angle_gamma   90.00
#
_symmetry.space_group_name_H-M   'P 1'
#
loop_
_entity.id
_entity.type
_entity.pdbx_description
1 polymer ?
#
loop_
_entity_poly.entity_id
_entity_poly.type
_entity_poly.pdbx_seq_one_letter_code
_entity_poly.pdbx_strand_id
1 'polypeptide(L)' 'DYTSEEDAVVYTDDSVILHSPSAWTFTARTKVDAIKQASGAYATTTSSMTMKVMVVTKSMEWLQTQT' A
#
# COMPACT_ATOMS: atom_id res chain seq x y z
N ASP A 1 -17.25 1.97 16.62
CA ASP A 1 -15.85 1.93 16.16
C ASP A 1 -15.26 0.65 16.73
N TYR A 2 -14.90 -0.30 15.86
CA TYR A 2 -14.52 -1.67 16.28
C TYR A 2 -13.00 -1.90 16.20
N THR A 3 -12.23 -0.84 15.94
CA THR A 3 -10.77 -0.93 15.87
C THR A 3 -10.17 -0.71 17.25
N SER A 4 -9.41 -1.69 17.75
CA SER A 4 -8.56 -1.54 18.94
C SER A 4 -7.52 -0.46 18.70
N GLU A 5 -6.97 0.14 19.76
CA GLU A 5 -5.83 1.07 19.62
C GLU A 5 -4.60 0.40 19.00
N GLU A 6 -4.55 -0.93 19.08
CA GLU A 6 -3.52 -1.80 18.54
C GLU A 6 -3.79 -2.21 17.08
N ASP A 7 -5.01 -1.98 16.56
CA ASP A 7 -5.35 -2.37 15.20
C ASP A 7 -4.65 -1.44 14.19
N ALA A 8 -3.96 -2.05 13.23
CA ALA A 8 -3.35 -1.36 12.12
C ALA A 8 -4.35 -1.18 10.97
N VAL A 9 -4.57 0.06 10.54
CA VAL A 9 -5.32 0.40 9.33
C VAL A 9 -4.33 0.65 8.20
N VAL A 10 -4.51 -0.08 7.09
CA VAL A 10 -3.69 0.06 5.88
C VAL A 10 -4.42 0.91 4.86
N TYR A 11 -3.78 2.00 4.45
CA TYR A 11 -4.19 2.86 3.35
C TYR A 11 -3.34 2.55 2.13
N THR A 12 -3.98 2.33 1.00
CA THR A 12 -3.31 2.02 -0.27
C THR A 12 -3.69 3.07 -1.30
N ASP A 13 -2.72 3.49 -2.10
CA ASP A 13 -2.93 4.40 -3.22
C ASP A 13 -2.11 3.94 -4.44
N ASP A 14 -2.65 4.23 -5.62
CA ASP A 14 -2.06 3.88 -6.91
C ASP A 14 -2.10 5.06 -7.89
N SER A 15 -1.01 5.23 -8.64
CA SER A 15 -0.90 6.27 -9.66
C SER A 15 -0.55 5.64 -11.01
N VAL A 16 -1.39 5.92 -12.00
CA VAL A 16 -1.17 5.50 -13.38
C VAL A 16 -1.21 6.72 -14.27
N ILE A 17 -0.07 7.08 -14.83
CA ILE A 17 0.09 8.21 -15.76
C ILE A 17 0.52 7.64 -17.11
N LEU A 18 -0.09 8.14 -18.19
CA LEU A 18 0.24 7.72 -19.54
C LEU A 18 1.71 8.04 -19.85
N HIS A 19 2.42 7.10 -20.47
CA HIS A 19 3.86 7.22 -20.81
C HIS A 19 4.80 7.42 -19.62
N SER A 20 4.35 7.14 -18.39
CA SER A 20 5.18 7.18 -17.18
C SER A 20 5.12 5.84 -16.43
N PRO A 21 6.16 5.53 -15.63
CA PRO A 21 6.12 4.43 -14.67
C PRO A 21 4.88 4.56 -13.77
N SER A 22 4.09 3.49 -13.68
CA SER A 22 2.99 3.46 -12.72
C SER A 22 3.56 3.29 -11.32
N ALA A 23 3.02 4.00 -10.32
CA ALA A 23 3.50 3.97 -8.95
C ALA A 23 2.45 3.43 -7.98
N TRP A 24 2.91 2.86 -6.88
CA TRP A 24 2.08 2.48 -5.73
C TRP A 24 2.68 3.03 -4.44
N THR A 25 1.80 3.22 -3.46
CA THR A 25 2.21 3.53 -2.09
C THR A 25 1.20 2.94 -1.11
N PHE A 26 1.68 2.47 0.04
CA PHE A 26 0.82 2.17 1.16
C PHE A 26 1.38 2.74 2.46
N THR A 27 0.48 3.06 3.36
CA THR A 27 0.79 3.47 4.72
C THR A 27 -0.05 2.63 5.68
N ALA A 28 0.60 1.99 6.63
CA ALA A 28 -0.08 1.37 7.77
C ALA A 28 0.06 2.28 8.98
N ARG A 29 -1.05 2.50 9.68
CA ARG A 29 -1.09 3.32 10.90
C ARG A 29 -1.96 2.68 11.95
N THR A 30 -1.56 2.83 13.21
CA THR A 30 -2.47 2.65 14.34
C THR A 30 -3.27 3.95 14.53
N LYS A 31 -4.08 3.99 15.59
CA LYS A 31 -4.81 5.20 15.97
C LYS A 31 -3.87 6.37 16.28
N VAL A 32 -2.67 6.07 16.78
CA VAL A 32 -1.70 7.05 17.30
C VAL A 32 -0.63 7.38 16.26
N ASP A 33 -0.04 6.37 15.61
CA ASP A 33 1.17 6.55 14.81
C ASP A 33 1.16 5.83 13.46
N ALA A 34 1.93 6.35 12.51
CA ALA A 34 2.27 5.63 11.28
C ALA A 34 3.38 4.61 11.57
N ILE A 35 3.06 3.32 11.41
CA ILE A 35 3.98 2.22 11.73
C ILE A 35 4.73 1.71 10.49
N LYS A 36 4.20 1.96 9.29
CA LYS A 36 4.86 1.60 8.04
C LYS A 36 4.46 2.55 6.93
N GLN A 37 5.42 2.95 6.12
CA GLN A 37 5.20 3.53 4.80
C GLN A 37 6.10 2.80 3.80
N ALA A 38 5.55 2.48 2.64
CA ALA A 38 6.32 1.90 1.54
C ALA A 38 5.72 2.34 0.21
N SER A 39 6.59 2.54 -0.77
CA SER A 39 6.21 2.90 -2.12
C SER A 39 7.10 2.21 -3.14
N GLY A 40 6.66 2.19 -4.38
CA GLY A 40 7.41 1.64 -5.49
C GLY A 40 6.83 2.08 -6.82
N ALA A 41 7.56 1.77 -7.89
CA ALA A 41 7.10 2.01 -9.24
C ALA A 41 7.35 0.79 -10.12
N TYR A 42 6.42 0.53 -11.03
CA TYR A 42 6.59 -0.45 -12.08
C TYR A 42 7.31 0.20 -13.25
N ALA A 43 8.32 -0.48 -13.80
CA ALA A 43 9.21 0.07 -14.83
C ALA A 43 8.49 0.50 -16.12
N THR A 44 7.26 0.05 -16.33
CA THR A 44 6.42 0.38 -17.49
C THR A 44 5.02 0.76 -17.01
N THR A 45 4.33 1.59 -17.79
CA THR A 45 2.91 1.89 -17.57
C THR A 45 2.12 0.59 -17.55
N THR A 46 1.40 0.35 -16.45
CA THR A 46 0.51 -0.80 -16.26
C THR A 46 -0.92 -0.33 -15.99
N SER A 47 -1.87 -1.25 -15.96
CA SER A 47 -3.26 -0.92 -15.64
C SER A 47 -3.43 -0.53 -14.16
N SER A 48 -4.40 0.33 -13.86
CA SER A 48 -4.73 0.67 -12.46
C SER A 48 -5.12 -0.56 -11.64
N MET A 49 -5.82 -1.52 -12.24
CA MET A 49 -6.17 -2.78 -11.58
C MET A 49 -4.92 -3.56 -11.17
N THR A 50 -3.92 -3.67 -12.05
CA THR A 50 -2.65 -4.32 -11.74
C THR A 50 -1.92 -3.60 -10.60
N MET A 51 -1.94 -2.26 -10.60
CA MET A 51 -1.29 -1.50 -9.53
C MET A 51 -1.99 -1.64 -8.18
N LYS A 52 -3.33 -1.67 -8.19
CA LYS A 52 -4.15 -1.96 -6.99
C LYS A 52 -3.87 -3.34 -6.42
N VAL A 53 -3.79 -4.36 -7.28
CA VAL A 53 -3.42 -5.70 -6.84
C VAL A 53 -2.00 -5.68 -6.24
N MET A 54 -1.06 -5.00 -6.87
CA MET A 54 0.32 -4.91 -6.40
C MET A 54 0.43 -4.24 -5.02
N VAL A 55 -0.22 -3.10 -4.81
CA VAL A 55 -0.15 -2.38 -3.52
C VAL A 55 -0.77 -3.20 -2.39
N VAL A 56 -1.86 -3.93 -2.68
CA VAL A 56 -2.49 -4.86 -1.73
C VAL A 56 -1.58 -6.06 -1.45
N THR A 57 -0.95 -6.65 -2.46
CA THR A 57 0.00 -7.74 -2.27
C THR A 57 1.19 -7.29 -1.41
N LYS A 58 1.76 -6.10 -1.69
CA LYS A 58 2.90 -5.54 -0.94
C LYS A 58 2.54 -5.24 0.52
N SER A 59 1.33 -4.76 0.79
CA SER A 59 0.89 -4.54 2.16
C SER A 59 0.63 -5.86 2.91
N MET A 60 0.09 -6.89 2.24
CA MET A 60 -0.05 -8.23 2.82
C MET A 60 1.30 -8.90 3.10
N GLU A 61 2.27 -8.80 2.18
CA GLU A 61 3.64 -9.29 2.40
C GLU A 61 4.25 -8.65 3.65
N TRP A 62 4.07 -7.34 3.82
CA TRP A 62 4.51 -6.67 5.05
C TRP A 62 3.78 -7.20 6.29
N LEU A 63 2.45 -7.35 6.26
CA LEU A 63 1.69 -7.90 7.39
C LEU A 63 2.18 -9.28 7.81
N GLN A 64 2.57 -10.14 6.86
CA GLN A 64 3.15 -11.46 7.15
C GLN A 64 4.47 -11.39 7.93
N THR A 65 5.24 -10.31 7.81
CA THR A 65 6.48 -10.10 8.58
C THR A 65 6.24 -9.61 10.01
N GLN A 66 5.01 -9.23 10.35
CA GLN A 66 4.63 -8.75 11.67
C GLN A 66 4.11 -9.88 12.59
N THR A 67 3.98 -11.10 12.04
CA THR A 67 3.61 -12.33 12.77
C THR A 67 4.86 -13.02 13.30
#